data_AF-A0A926DAT2-F1
#
_entry.id   AF-A0A926DAT2-F1
#
_cell.length_a   1.000
_cell.length_b   1.000
_cell.length_c   1.000
_cell.angle_alpha   90.00
_cell.angle_beta   90.00
_cell.angle_gamma   90.00
#
_symmetry.space_group_name_H-M   'P 1'
#
loop_
_entity.id
_entity.type
_entity.pdbx_description
1 polymer ?
#
loop_
_entity_poly.entity_id
_entity_poly.type
_entity_poly.pdbx_seq_one_letter_code
_entity_poly.pdbx_strand_id
1 'polypeptide(L)'
;MQKQNRKTGKSTIFWGISILFCMIGILLFPAQAANGAGHGVAYSVHILVPSLFPFMTLSSLMVLSGAAEKIGAFFQKAVHGIFYLPGSAGAVILMSLIGGYPVGAKSIAALWKKGVLTEKQADRMLCFCVNSGPAFVITAVGCGMLGSVKSGVLLLICLMLPPILFGVVLGVFARIKGGDFGNAPEIPVEKAPQTGVSALVSATTDASRATFIMCAFVILFHTFEALLGASGFLTFFARTLCRCGVSPDASQVLLPALLEVVGGCTACAASSVGLPFFAFVLGWGGLCIHFQIFAMIGNLPFSKLRFFAFRFLHGICSAFFVRLGQRMLPIEIPAFSAVTVPTSAAFASSLPGTVALLALSAFFLFSANGSGICRKRVL
;
A
#
# COMPACT_ATOMS: atom_id res chain seq x y z
N MET A 1 -16.07 -27.74 -21.15
CA MET A 1 -16.93 -26.56 -21.46
C MET A 1 -18.04 -26.32 -20.43
N GLN A 2 -18.86 -27.30 -20.00
CA GLN A 2 -19.96 -27.08 -19.04
C GLN A 2 -19.53 -26.57 -17.63
N LYS A 3 -18.40 -27.02 -17.07
CA LYS A 3 -17.88 -26.52 -15.77
C LYS A 3 -17.40 -25.06 -15.82
N GLN A 4 -16.91 -24.62 -16.99
CA GLN A 4 -16.39 -23.26 -17.19
C GLN A 4 -17.56 -22.28 -17.40
N ASN A 5 -18.58 -22.66 -18.17
CA ASN A 5 -19.83 -21.90 -18.31
C ASN A 5 -20.65 -21.78 -17.02
N ARG A 6 -20.61 -22.80 -16.15
CA ARG A 6 -21.30 -22.74 -14.84
C ARG A 6 -20.58 -21.81 -13.84
N LYS A 7 -19.25 -21.66 -13.95
CA LYS A 7 -18.45 -20.71 -13.15
C LYS A 7 -18.65 -19.27 -13.62
N THR A 8 -18.71 -19.03 -14.93
CA THR A 8 -18.97 -17.69 -15.49
C THR A 8 -20.39 -17.23 -15.18
N GLY A 9 -21.41 -18.09 -15.32
CA GLY A 9 -22.80 -17.74 -15.00
C GLY A 9 -23.03 -17.36 -13.53
N LYS A 10 -22.46 -18.11 -12.58
CA LYS A 10 -22.55 -17.78 -11.14
C LYS A 10 -21.82 -16.49 -10.78
N SER A 11 -20.69 -16.22 -11.43
CA SER A 11 -19.95 -14.96 -11.27
C SER A 11 -20.78 -13.77 -11.77
N THR A 12 -21.41 -13.88 -12.94
CA THR A 12 -22.25 -12.79 -13.49
C THR A 12 -23.45 -12.47 -12.62
N ILE A 13 -24.11 -13.48 -12.07
CA ILE A 13 -25.25 -13.29 -11.15
C ILE A 13 -24.80 -12.57 -9.87
N PHE A 14 -23.68 -13.00 -9.27
CA PHE A 14 -23.13 -12.33 -8.08
C PHE A 14 -22.81 -10.85 -8.32
N TRP A 15 -22.16 -10.53 -9.45
CA TRP A 15 -21.89 -9.14 -9.81
C TRP A 15 -23.17 -8.36 -10.10
N GLY A 16 -24.15 -8.95 -10.79
CA GLY A 16 -25.44 -8.32 -11.04
C GLY A 16 -26.20 -7.98 -9.76
N ILE A 17 -26.24 -8.90 -8.80
CA ILE A 17 -26.85 -8.67 -7.48
C ILE A 17 -26.10 -7.56 -6.72
N SER A 18 -24.77 -7.57 -6.76
CA SER A 18 -23.95 -6.56 -6.07
C SER A 18 -24.19 -5.16 -6.64
N ILE A 19 -24.26 -5.03 -7.98
CA ILE A 19 -24.57 -3.78 -8.66
C ILE A 19 -25.98 -3.31 -8.33
N LEU A 20 -26.97 -4.21 -8.37
CA LEU A 20 -28.35 -3.89 -8.04
C LEU A 20 -28.48 -3.40 -6.59
N PHE A 21 -27.80 -4.06 -5.65
CA PHE A 21 -27.76 -3.63 -4.25
C PHE A 21 -27.16 -2.24 -4.09
N CYS A 22 -26.02 -1.95 -4.75
CA CYS A 22 -25.43 -0.61 -4.73
C CYS A 22 -26.36 0.44 -5.34
N MET A 23 -27.02 0.13 -6.47
CA MET A 23 -27.98 1.03 -7.13
C MET A 23 -29.17 1.33 -6.21
N ILE A 24 -29.77 0.30 -5.60
CA ILE A 24 -30.86 0.47 -4.62
C ILE A 24 -30.37 1.30 -3.44
N GLY A 25 -29.17 1.04 -2.92
CA GLY A 25 -28.57 1.83 -1.84
C GLY A 25 -28.44 3.31 -2.19
N ILE A 26 -27.96 3.64 -3.38
CA ILE A 26 -27.85 5.03 -3.86
C ILE A 26 -29.23 5.68 -4.00
N LEU A 27 -30.23 4.94 -4.49
CA LEU A 27 -31.60 5.46 -4.65
C LEU A 27 -32.31 5.68 -3.30
N LEU A 28 -32.09 4.81 -2.33
CA LEU A 28 -32.70 4.91 -0.99
C LEU A 28 -31.98 5.91 -0.08
N PHE A 29 -30.67 6.08 -0.25
CA PHE A 29 -29.82 6.92 0.61
C PHE A 29 -28.95 7.90 -0.20
N PRO A 30 -29.54 8.75 -1.06
CA PRO A 30 -28.79 9.61 -1.98
C PRO A 30 -27.93 10.66 -1.24
N ALA A 31 -28.44 11.22 -0.14
CA ALA A 31 -27.70 12.19 0.66
C ALA A 31 -26.46 11.57 1.30
N GLN A 32 -26.57 10.35 1.82
CA GLN A 32 -25.46 9.63 2.45
C GLN A 32 -24.45 9.16 1.40
N ALA A 33 -24.90 8.72 0.23
CA ALA A 33 -24.03 8.41 -0.89
C ALA A 33 -23.22 9.65 -1.33
N ALA A 34 -23.89 10.80 -1.47
CA ALA A 34 -23.25 12.07 -1.82
C ALA A 34 -22.26 12.53 -0.74
N ASN A 35 -22.63 12.44 0.55
CA ASN A 35 -21.73 12.78 1.66
C ASN A 35 -20.51 11.86 1.71
N GLY A 36 -20.71 10.55 1.54
CA GLY A 36 -19.60 9.58 1.46
C GLY A 36 -18.66 9.89 0.29
N ALA A 37 -19.22 10.17 -0.89
CA ALA A 37 -18.42 10.59 -2.06
C ALA A 37 -17.67 11.89 -1.78
N GLY A 38 -18.34 12.90 -1.20
CA GLY A 38 -17.77 14.18 -0.83
C GLY A 38 -16.60 14.05 0.16
N HIS A 39 -16.73 13.21 1.18
CA HIS A 39 -15.63 12.89 2.09
C HIS A 39 -14.47 12.22 1.37
N GLY A 40 -14.74 11.26 0.49
CA GLY A 40 -13.70 10.61 -0.32
C GLY A 40 -12.98 11.57 -1.27
N VAL A 41 -13.70 12.53 -1.86
CA VAL A 41 -13.14 13.59 -2.71
C VAL A 41 -12.28 14.55 -1.88
N ALA A 42 -12.78 15.02 -0.74
CA ALA A 42 -12.05 15.91 0.15
C ALA A 42 -10.74 15.24 0.63
N TYR A 43 -10.81 13.98 1.06
CA TYR A 43 -9.63 13.21 1.43
C TYR A 43 -8.67 13.04 0.25
N SER A 44 -9.20 12.76 -0.94
CA SER A 44 -8.39 12.62 -2.15
C SER A 44 -7.62 13.91 -2.48
N VAL A 45 -8.29 15.06 -2.48
CA VAL A 45 -7.70 16.35 -2.89
C VAL A 45 -6.78 16.92 -1.81
N HIS A 46 -7.17 16.85 -0.54
CA HIS A 46 -6.43 17.50 0.54
C HIS A 46 -5.32 16.61 1.12
N ILE A 47 -5.43 15.29 0.98
CA ILE A 47 -4.50 14.34 1.61
C ILE A 47 -3.77 13.48 0.58
N LEU A 48 -4.48 12.77 -0.30
CA LEU A 48 -3.83 11.79 -1.19
C LEU A 48 -3.04 12.43 -2.33
N VAL A 49 -3.60 13.40 -3.04
CA VAL A 49 -2.94 14.02 -4.19
C VAL A 49 -1.64 14.73 -3.78
N PRO A 50 -1.60 15.60 -2.75
CA PRO A 50 -0.37 16.30 -2.36
C PRO A 50 0.72 15.36 -1.84
N SER A 51 0.34 14.19 -1.32
CA SER A 51 1.26 13.23 -0.69
C SER A 51 1.80 12.21 -1.68
N LEU A 52 0.92 11.57 -2.44
CA LEU A 52 1.24 10.44 -3.30
C LEU A 52 1.77 10.89 -4.65
N PHE A 53 1.24 11.97 -5.23
CA PHE A 53 1.61 12.36 -6.59
C PHE A 53 3.11 12.67 -6.73
N PRO A 54 3.74 13.53 -5.89
CA PRO A 54 5.17 13.79 -6.00
C PRO A 54 6.01 12.51 -5.83
N PHE A 55 5.63 11.66 -4.87
CA PHE A 55 6.37 10.44 -4.59
C PHE A 55 6.24 9.40 -5.71
N MET A 56 5.04 9.25 -6.28
CA MET A 56 4.80 8.37 -7.43
C MET A 56 5.55 8.84 -8.67
N THR A 57 5.66 10.16 -8.87
CA THR A 57 6.46 10.73 -9.97
C THR A 57 7.92 10.40 -9.79
N LEU A 58 8.49 10.62 -8.59
CA LEU A 58 9.89 10.31 -8.31
C LEU A 58 10.21 8.81 -8.38
N SER A 59 9.32 7.96 -7.86
CA SER A 59 9.47 6.51 -7.98
C SER A 59 9.47 6.05 -9.44
N SER A 60 8.56 6.58 -10.25
CA SER A 60 8.51 6.28 -11.68
C SER A 60 9.76 6.78 -12.39
N LEU A 61 10.22 8.01 -12.07
CA LEU A 61 11.43 8.59 -12.65
C LEU A 61 12.68 7.77 -12.31
N MET A 62 12.81 7.30 -11.07
CA MET A 62 13.92 6.45 -10.63
C MET A 62 13.97 5.13 -11.39
N VAL A 63 12.81 4.51 -11.63
CA VAL A 63 12.72 3.29 -12.42
C VAL A 63 13.04 3.58 -13.89
N LEU A 64 12.44 4.62 -14.49
CA LEU A 64 12.59 4.93 -15.92
C LEU A 64 14.02 5.37 -16.30
N SER A 65 14.69 6.11 -15.42
CA SER A 65 16.04 6.66 -15.65
C SER A 65 17.20 5.66 -15.49
N GLY A 66 16.93 4.43 -15.03
CA GLY A 66 17.99 3.45 -14.74
C GLY A 66 18.67 3.63 -13.37
N ALA A 67 18.17 4.52 -12.52
CA ALA A 67 18.74 4.77 -11.20
C ALA A 67 18.50 3.60 -10.23
N ALA A 68 17.38 2.90 -10.38
CA ALA A 68 17.04 1.72 -9.57
C ALA A 68 18.07 0.59 -9.72
N GLU A 69 18.63 0.42 -10.90
CA GLU A 69 19.65 -0.58 -11.24
C GLU A 69 20.98 -0.25 -10.57
N LYS A 70 21.37 1.03 -10.53
CA LYS A 70 22.60 1.48 -9.85
C LYS A 70 22.49 1.37 -8.32
N ILE A 71 21.36 1.78 -7.75
CA ILE A 71 21.06 1.57 -6.32
C ILE A 71 21.05 0.06 -6.02
N GLY A 72 20.45 -0.71 -6.93
CA GLY A 72 20.40 -2.15 -6.83
C GLY A 72 21.76 -2.83 -6.85
N ALA A 73 22.71 -2.33 -7.63
CA ALA A 73 24.09 -2.83 -7.65
C ALA A 73 24.80 -2.64 -6.30
N PHE A 74 24.56 -1.49 -5.63
CA PHE A 74 25.11 -1.23 -4.29
C PHE A 74 24.56 -2.21 -3.23
N PHE A 75 23.25 -2.47 -3.26
CA PHE A 75 22.61 -3.38 -2.31
C PHE A 75 22.57 -4.85 -2.77
N GLN A 76 23.20 -5.19 -3.90
CA GLN A 76 23.03 -6.48 -4.57
C GLN A 76 23.33 -7.66 -3.65
N LYS A 77 24.44 -7.62 -2.90
CA LYS A 77 24.83 -8.72 -1.99
C LYS A 77 23.80 -8.94 -0.87
N ALA A 78 23.28 -7.85 -0.29
CA ALA A 78 22.28 -7.93 0.77
C ALA A 78 20.93 -8.40 0.23
N VAL A 79 20.46 -7.83 -0.88
CA VAL A 79 19.18 -8.20 -1.51
C VAL A 79 19.20 -9.65 -1.97
N HIS A 80 20.32 -10.10 -2.55
CA HIS A 80 20.53 -11.49 -2.92
C HIS A 80 20.56 -12.41 -1.69
N GLY A 81 21.39 -12.07 -0.69
CA GLY A 81 21.62 -12.91 0.48
C GLY A 81 20.36 -13.09 1.32
N ILE A 82 19.58 -12.03 1.49
CA ILE A 82 18.42 -11.99 2.39
C ILE A 82 17.13 -12.36 1.66
N PHE A 83 16.86 -11.76 0.49
CA PHE A 83 15.58 -11.88 -0.20
C PHE A 83 15.62 -12.80 -1.43
N TYR A 84 16.82 -13.22 -1.85
CA TYR A 84 17.02 -14.04 -3.05
C TYR A 84 16.37 -13.41 -4.29
N LEU A 85 16.64 -12.12 -4.52
CA LEU A 85 16.11 -11.27 -5.59
C LEU A 85 17.25 -10.60 -6.37
N PRO A 86 17.00 -10.12 -7.61
CA PRO A 86 17.97 -9.32 -8.35
C PRO A 86 18.23 -7.99 -7.64
N GLY A 87 19.41 -7.40 -7.84
CA GLY A 87 19.82 -6.17 -7.15
C GLY A 87 18.83 -5.02 -7.32
N SER A 88 18.28 -4.84 -8.53
CA SER A 88 17.26 -3.83 -8.87
C SER A 88 16.01 -3.87 -7.96
N ALA A 89 15.67 -5.03 -7.39
CA ALA A 89 14.59 -5.16 -6.43
C ALA A 89 14.86 -4.39 -5.12
N GLY A 90 16.13 -4.13 -4.78
CA GLY A 90 16.51 -3.37 -3.59
C GLY A 90 15.92 -1.96 -3.58
N ALA A 91 15.98 -1.26 -4.71
CA ALA A 91 15.37 0.06 -4.84
C ALA A 91 13.85 0.00 -4.62
N VAL A 92 13.18 -1.04 -5.12
CA VAL A 92 11.73 -1.24 -4.95
C VAL A 92 11.36 -1.56 -3.50
N ILE A 93 12.16 -2.37 -2.81
CA ILE A 93 11.96 -2.66 -1.38
C ILE A 93 12.03 -1.35 -0.58
N LEU A 94 13.06 -0.53 -0.79
CA LEU A 94 13.20 0.77 -0.11
C LEU A 94 12.04 1.70 -0.44
N MET A 95 11.67 1.81 -1.72
CA MET A 95 10.57 2.66 -2.16
C MET A 95 9.21 2.19 -1.63
N SER A 96 9.03 0.89 -1.40
CA SER A 96 7.83 0.38 -0.76
C SER A 96 7.74 0.75 0.73
N LEU A 97 8.86 0.64 1.45
CA LEU A 97 8.93 1.00 2.88
C LEU A 97 8.64 2.48 3.12
N ILE A 98 9.06 3.34 2.18
CA ILE A 98 8.89 4.80 2.29
C ILE A 98 7.58 5.27 1.64
N GLY A 99 7.31 4.80 0.42
CA GLY A 99 6.20 5.26 -0.41
C GLY A 99 4.84 4.67 -0.09
N GLY A 100 4.81 3.68 0.79
CA GLY A 100 3.60 3.00 1.18
C GLY A 100 3.00 2.12 0.07
N TYR A 101 1.73 1.77 0.24
CA TYR A 101 1.08 0.68 -0.49
C TYR A 101 1.17 0.82 -2.01
N PRO A 102 0.78 1.97 -2.60
CA PRO A 102 0.65 2.05 -4.04
C PRO A 102 2.00 2.14 -4.74
N VAL A 103 3.01 2.70 -4.08
CA VAL A 103 4.33 2.88 -4.68
C VAL A 103 5.02 1.54 -4.84
N GLY A 104 4.99 0.70 -3.81
CA GLY A 104 5.60 -0.63 -3.90
C GLY A 104 5.02 -1.47 -5.03
N ALA A 105 3.69 -1.57 -5.14
CA ALA A 105 3.04 -2.31 -6.22
C ALA A 105 3.31 -1.73 -7.61
N LYS A 106 3.27 -0.40 -7.76
CA LYS A 106 3.59 0.27 -9.03
C LYS A 106 5.04 -0.01 -9.44
N SER A 107 5.99 0.10 -8.51
CA SER A 107 7.41 -0.13 -8.77
C SER A 107 7.70 -1.58 -9.15
N ILE A 108 7.05 -2.56 -8.51
CA ILE A 108 7.11 -3.98 -8.91
C ILE A 108 6.60 -4.15 -10.34
N ALA A 109 5.41 -3.62 -10.64
CA ALA A 109 4.82 -3.74 -11.96
C ALA A 109 5.67 -3.07 -13.05
N ALA A 110 6.34 -1.96 -12.72
CA ALA A 110 7.26 -1.28 -13.63
C ALA A 110 8.51 -2.11 -13.93
N LEU A 111 9.16 -2.70 -12.90
CA LEU A 111 10.31 -3.59 -13.12
C LEU A 111 9.93 -4.87 -13.88
N TRP A 112 8.75 -5.42 -13.60
CA TRP A 112 8.23 -6.57 -14.35
C TRP A 112 7.98 -6.24 -15.82
N LYS A 113 7.32 -5.11 -16.13
CA LYS A 113 7.09 -4.66 -17.52
C LYS A 113 8.39 -4.41 -18.28
N LYS A 114 9.46 -4.03 -17.58
CA LYS A 114 10.80 -3.87 -18.16
C LYS A 114 11.56 -5.19 -18.39
N GLY A 115 11.00 -6.34 -18.01
CA GLY A 115 11.71 -7.62 -18.07
C GLY A 115 12.86 -7.72 -17.05
N VAL A 116 12.84 -6.91 -15.98
CA VAL A 116 13.85 -6.99 -14.92
C VAL A 116 13.47 -8.02 -13.87
N LEU A 117 12.17 -8.18 -13.59
CA LEU A 117 11.63 -9.18 -12.67
C LEU A 117 10.89 -10.28 -13.44
N THR A 118 11.07 -11.53 -13.03
CA THR A 118 10.17 -12.61 -13.43
C THR A 118 8.81 -12.46 -12.77
N GLU A 119 7.77 -13.09 -13.33
CA GLU A 119 6.43 -13.13 -12.72
C GLU A 119 6.47 -13.69 -11.30
N LYS A 120 7.24 -14.76 -11.06
CA LYS A 120 7.41 -15.37 -9.73
C LYS A 120 8.06 -14.41 -8.74
N GLN A 121 9.06 -13.64 -9.18
CA GLN A 121 9.73 -12.64 -8.34
C GLN A 121 8.76 -11.49 -8.00
N ALA A 122 8.03 -10.98 -8.98
CA ALA A 122 7.05 -9.91 -8.78
C ALA A 122 5.90 -10.33 -7.86
N ASP A 123 5.32 -11.52 -8.07
CA ASP A 123 4.29 -12.12 -7.21
C ASP A 123 4.77 -12.30 -5.77
N ARG A 124 6.02 -12.76 -5.58
CA ARG A 124 6.63 -12.83 -4.25
C ARG A 124 6.82 -11.45 -3.62
N MET A 125 7.31 -10.47 -4.38
CA MET A 125 7.50 -9.11 -3.89
C MET A 125 6.17 -8.46 -3.46
N LEU A 126 5.07 -8.73 -4.16
CA LEU A 126 3.74 -8.21 -3.75
C LEU A 126 3.31 -8.67 -2.35
N CYS A 127 3.86 -9.78 -1.84
CA CYS A 127 3.56 -10.30 -0.51
C CYS A 127 4.23 -9.48 0.63
N PHE A 128 5.25 -8.67 0.34
CA PHE A 128 6.01 -7.94 1.37
C PHE A 128 6.48 -6.52 0.97
N CYS A 129 6.24 -6.11 -0.27
CA CYS A 129 6.54 -4.77 -0.75
C CYS A 129 5.25 -3.97 -0.98
N VAL A 130 4.27 -4.13 -0.11
CA VAL A 130 3.05 -3.30 -0.08
C VAL A 130 2.83 -2.93 1.38
N ASN A 131 3.28 -1.75 1.80
CA ASN A 131 3.41 -1.39 3.22
C ASN A 131 2.73 -0.04 3.53
N SER A 132 2.48 0.31 4.78
CA SER A 132 1.97 1.65 5.12
C SER A 132 3.12 2.66 5.09
N GLY A 133 2.93 3.82 4.46
CA GLY A 133 3.97 4.85 4.42
C GLY A 133 4.18 5.53 5.79
N PRO A 134 5.43 5.91 6.16
CA PRO A 134 5.71 6.58 7.43
C PRO A 134 4.91 7.84 7.67
N ALA A 135 4.68 8.64 6.62
CA ALA A 135 3.90 9.87 6.70
C ALA A 135 2.44 9.59 7.10
N PHE A 136 1.83 8.52 6.59
CA PHE A 136 0.47 8.14 6.97
C PHE A 136 0.43 7.60 8.40
N VAL A 137 1.35 6.70 8.75
CA VAL A 137 1.34 6.05 10.07
C VAL A 137 1.69 7.02 11.20
N ILE A 138 2.74 7.84 11.04
CA ILE A 138 3.16 8.76 12.10
C ILE A 138 2.25 9.98 12.15
N THR A 139 2.00 10.63 11.02
CA THR A 139 1.30 11.92 11.02
C THR A 139 -0.22 11.75 11.09
N ALA A 140 -0.82 11.02 10.14
CA ALA A 140 -2.28 10.91 10.10
C ALA A 140 -2.81 10.07 11.27
N VAL A 141 -2.22 8.87 11.48
CA VAL A 141 -2.69 7.96 12.54
C VAL A 141 -2.10 8.33 13.90
N GLY A 142 -0.78 8.46 14.01
CA GLY A 142 -0.09 8.78 15.28
C GLY A 142 -0.48 10.14 15.84
N CYS A 143 -0.17 11.23 15.12
CA CYS A 143 -0.47 12.58 15.58
C CYS A 143 -1.96 12.93 15.45
N GLY A 144 -2.56 12.65 14.28
CA GLY A 144 -3.92 13.09 13.95
C GLY A 144 -5.01 12.33 14.69
N MET A 145 -4.96 10.99 14.69
CA MET A 145 -6.01 10.16 15.28
C MET A 145 -5.71 9.74 16.72
N LEU A 146 -4.45 9.44 17.05
CA LEU A 146 -4.03 8.96 18.37
C LEU A 146 -3.48 10.06 19.28
N GLY A 147 -3.26 11.28 18.77
CA GLY A 147 -2.67 12.39 19.54
C GLY A 147 -1.25 12.14 20.04
N SER A 148 -0.53 11.14 19.50
CA SER A 148 0.76 10.70 20.00
C SER A 148 1.70 10.26 18.88
N VAL A 149 2.75 11.07 18.66
CA VAL A 149 3.88 10.74 17.78
C VAL A 149 4.52 9.42 18.21
N LYS A 150 4.67 9.20 19.53
CA LYS A 150 5.28 7.97 20.08
C LYS A 150 4.50 6.73 19.67
N SER A 151 3.16 6.78 19.74
CA SER A 151 2.30 5.70 19.27
C SER A 151 2.44 5.49 17.76
N GLY A 152 2.49 6.55 16.98
CA GLY A 152 2.74 6.48 15.53
C GLY A 152 4.09 5.84 15.17
N VAL A 153 5.16 6.18 15.89
CA VAL A 153 6.50 5.59 15.69
C VAL A 153 6.51 4.12 16.09
N LEU A 154 5.90 3.76 17.21
CA LEU A 154 5.77 2.35 17.62
C LEU A 154 5.00 1.54 16.56
N LEU A 155 3.86 2.06 16.10
CA LEU A 155 3.07 1.46 15.02
C LEU A 155 3.95 1.24 13.79
N LEU A 156 4.69 2.27 13.35
CA LEU A 156 5.55 2.18 12.17
C LEU A 156 6.60 1.08 12.31
N ILE A 157 7.34 1.03 13.43
CA ILE A 157 8.38 0.02 13.65
C ILE A 157 7.77 -1.37 13.59
N CYS A 158 6.71 -1.61 14.36
CA CYS A 158 6.04 -2.91 14.40
C CYS A 158 5.39 -3.29 13.07
N LEU A 159 5.00 -2.33 12.24
CA LEU A 159 4.52 -2.57 10.88
C LEU A 159 5.62 -2.95 9.89
N MET A 160 6.85 -2.45 10.08
CA MET A 160 7.94 -2.75 9.14
C MET A 160 8.60 -4.11 9.39
N LEU A 161 8.43 -4.69 10.58
CA LEU A 161 9.01 -5.99 10.92
C LEU A 161 8.42 -7.17 10.10
N PRO A 162 7.08 -7.36 10.01
CA PRO A 162 6.52 -8.51 9.28
C PRO A 162 6.88 -8.54 7.79
N PRO A 163 6.82 -7.44 7.02
CA PRO A 163 7.21 -7.47 5.62
C PRO A 163 8.68 -7.88 5.41
N ILE A 164 9.59 -7.38 6.25
CA ILE A 164 11.01 -7.80 6.18
C ILE A 164 11.12 -9.30 6.45
N LEU A 165 10.46 -9.80 7.49
CA LEU A 165 10.43 -11.23 7.82
C LEU A 165 9.85 -12.07 6.68
N PHE A 166 8.71 -11.67 6.10
CA PHE A 166 8.10 -12.38 4.98
C PHE A 166 9.01 -12.41 3.77
N GLY A 167 9.67 -11.29 3.47
CA GLY A 167 10.65 -11.22 2.39
C GLY A 167 11.82 -12.19 2.60
N VAL A 168 12.36 -12.28 3.82
CA VAL A 168 13.43 -13.24 4.17
C VAL A 168 12.93 -14.67 4.02
N VAL A 169 11.79 -15.00 4.63
CA VAL A 169 11.23 -16.37 4.63
C VAL A 169 10.93 -16.83 3.21
N LEU A 170 10.27 -16.00 2.41
CA LEU A 170 9.98 -16.30 1.00
C LEU A 170 11.26 -16.32 0.13
N GLY A 171 12.29 -15.56 0.51
CA GLY A 171 13.63 -15.61 -0.07
C GLY A 171 14.28 -16.98 0.14
N VAL A 172 14.32 -17.45 1.38
CA VAL A 172 14.86 -18.75 1.77
C VAL A 172 14.11 -19.90 1.09
N PHE A 173 12.77 -19.89 1.10
CA PHE A 173 11.98 -20.91 0.42
C PHE A 173 12.24 -20.98 -1.08
N ALA A 174 12.43 -19.83 -1.74
CA ALA A 174 12.77 -19.81 -3.16
C ALA A 174 14.17 -20.38 -3.42
N ARG A 175 15.15 -20.08 -2.57
CA ARG A 175 16.50 -20.64 -2.65
C ARG A 175 16.50 -22.16 -2.50
N ILE A 176 15.78 -22.70 -1.51
CA ILE A 176 15.71 -24.15 -1.26
C ILE A 176 15.06 -24.89 -2.44
N LYS A 177 14.03 -24.31 -3.06
CA LYS A 177 13.34 -24.92 -4.20
C LYS A 177 14.12 -24.84 -5.52
N GLY A 178 15.34 -24.30 -5.52
CA GLY A 178 16.08 -24.00 -6.75
C GLY A 178 15.31 -23.05 -7.67
N GLY A 179 14.46 -22.19 -7.10
CA GLY A 179 13.63 -21.28 -7.88
C GLY A 179 14.49 -20.29 -8.67
N ASP A 180 13.94 -19.75 -9.76
CA ASP A 180 14.64 -18.83 -10.65
C ASP A 180 15.31 -17.69 -9.88
N PHE A 181 16.62 -17.84 -9.71
CA PHE A 181 17.54 -16.73 -9.47
C PHE A 181 17.59 -15.80 -10.69
N GLY A 182 17.07 -16.27 -11.84
CA GLY A 182 17.18 -15.66 -13.15
C GLY A 182 16.75 -14.21 -13.20
N ASN A 183 17.54 -13.43 -13.92
CA ASN A 183 17.04 -12.34 -14.74
C ASN A 183 15.79 -12.84 -15.47
N ALA A 184 14.79 -12.00 -15.72
CA ALA A 184 13.71 -12.41 -16.62
C ALA A 184 14.31 -12.91 -17.95
N PRO A 185 13.58 -13.71 -18.76
CA PRO A 185 14.02 -14.05 -20.10
C PRO A 185 14.57 -12.80 -20.78
N GLU A 186 15.63 -12.92 -21.59
CA GLU A 186 16.07 -11.85 -22.49
C GLU A 186 14.92 -11.50 -23.44
N ILE A 187 13.93 -10.76 -22.95
CA ILE A 187 13.07 -9.94 -23.78
C ILE A 187 14.05 -8.90 -24.32
N PRO A 188 14.11 -8.68 -25.66
CA PRO A 188 14.93 -7.62 -26.21
C PRO A 188 14.65 -6.33 -25.42
N VAL A 189 15.65 -5.84 -24.68
CA VAL A 189 15.55 -4.59 -23.93
C VAL A 189 15.60 -3.48 -24.97
N GLU A 190 14.48 -3.27 -25.66
CA GLU A 190 14.32 -2.19 -26.60
C GLU A 190 13.56 -1.05 -25.92
N LYS A 191 14.25 -0.41 -24.99
CA LYS A 191 14.17 1.03 -24.76
C LYS A 191 15.35 1.42 -23.89
N ALA A 192 16.30 2.14 -24.49
CA ALA A 192 17.36 2.81 -23.75
C ALA A 192 16.75 3.56 -22.55
N PRO A 193 17.46 3.65 -21.41
CA PRO A 193 17.01 4.46 -20.28
C PRO A 193 16.52 5.82 -20.78
N GLN A 194 15.28 6.17 -20.44
CA GLN A 194 14.76 7.48 -20.84
C GLN A 194 15.55 8.54 -20.08
N THR A 195 16.09 9.52 -20.79
CA THR A 195 16.87 10.61 -20.19
C THR A 195 16.15 11.94 -20.31
N GLY A 196 16.40 12.81 -19.33
CA GLY A 196 15.88 14.18 -19.31
C GLY A 196 14.35 14.27 -19.28
N VAL A 197 13.80 15.17 -20.10
CA VAL A 197 12.38 15.56 -20.08
C VAL A 197 11.45 14.39 -20.42
N SER A 198 11.85 13.48 -21.30
CA SER A 198 11.04 12.32 -21.70
C SER A 198 10.72 11.38 -20.54
N ALA A 199 11.69 11.15 -19.66
CA ALA A 199 11.52 10.35 -18.45
C ALA A 199 10.62 11.07 -17.44
N LEU A 200 10.76 12.39 -17.31
CA LEU A 200 9.92 13.19 -16.42
C LEU A 200 8.45 13.21 -16.88
N VAL A 201 8.20 13.41 -18.17
CA VAL A 201 6.83 13.42 -18.74
C VAL A 201 6.19 12.04 -18.57
N SER A 202 6.91 10.97 -18.88
CA SER A 202 6.41 9.60 -18.71
C SER A 202 6.14 9.28 -17.23
N ALA A 203 7.07 9.65 -16.34
CA ALA A 203 6.94 9.47 -14.90
C ALA A 203 5.74 10.22 -14.32
N THR A 204 5.54 11.47 -14.74
CA THR A 204 4.42 12.31 -14.33
C THR A 204 3.10 11.73 -14.81
N THR A 205 3.03 11.28 -16.07
CA THR A 205 1.82 10.64 -16.63
C THR A 205 1.46 9.36 -15.87
N ASP A 206 2.46 8.50 -15.61
CA ASP A 206 2.29 7.28 -14.83
C ASP A 206 1.85 7.58 -13.38
N ALA A 207 2.34 8.68 -12.80
CA ALA A 207 1.97 9.12 -11.46
C ALA A 207 0.56 9.69 -11.41
N SER A 208 0.15 10.47 -12.41
CA SER A 208 -1.22 10.99 -12.54
C SER A 208 -2.22 9.85 -12.60
N ARG A 209 -1.97 8.85 -13.45
CA ARG A 209 -2.84 7.67 -13.57
C ARG A 209 -2.93 6.90 -12.25
N ALA A 210 -1.80 6.63 -11.61
CA ALA A 210 -1.78 5.91 -10.35
C ALA A 210 -2.48 6.68 -9.22
N THR A 211 -2.25 7.99 -9.12
CA THR A 211 -2.91 8.86 -8.12
C THR A 211 -4.42 8.89 -8.34
N PHE A 212 -4.86 9.05 -9.59
CA PHE A 212 -6.28 9.03 -9.92
C PHE A 212 -6.95 7.71 -9.54
N ILE A 213 -6.30 6.57 -9.82
CA ILE A 213 -6.79 5.25 -9.41
C ILE A 213 -6.95 5.17 -7.89
N MET A 214 -5.99 5.70 -7.10
CA MET A 214 -6.12 5.76 -5.65
C MET A 214 -7.36 6.54 -5.22
N CYS A 215 -7.50 7.76 -5.74
CA CYS A 215 -8.63 8.64 -5.42
C CYS A 215 -9.97 7.99 -5.78
N ALA A 216 -10.08 7.39 -6.97
CA ALA A 216 -11.31 6.75 -7.43
C ALA A 216 -11.77 5.63 -6.49
N PHE A 217 -10.85 4.76 -6.04
CA PHE A 217 -11.20 3.71 -5.09
C PHE A 217 -11.52 4.26 -3.70
N VAL A 218 -10.81 5.28 -3.21
CA VAL A 218 -11.16 5.89 -1.91
C VAL A 218 -12.55 6.50 -1.95
N ILE A 219 -12.89 7.24 -3.01
CA ILE A 219 -14.24 7.79 -3.20
C ILE A 219 -15.27 6.67 -3.20
N LEU A 220 -15.05 5.62 -3.98
CA LEU A 220 -15.95 4.46 -4.07
C LEU A 220 -16.16 3.79 -2.71
N PHE A 221 -15.09 3.53 -1.96
CA PHE A 221 -15.16 2.84 -0.67
C PHE A 221 -15.78 3.71 0.43
N HIS A 222 -15.52 5.02 0.44
CA HIS A 222 -16.21 5.94 1.36
C HIS A 222 -17.71 6.04 1.06
N THR A 223 -18.10 6.10 -0.21
CA THR A 223 -19.53 6.04 -0.60
C THR A 223 -20.15 4.71 -0.18
N PHE A 224 -19.46 3.60 -0.40
CA PHE A 224 -19.94 2.28 -0.02
C PHE A 224 -20.10 2.14 1.50
N GLU A 225 -19.12 2.57 2.29
CA GLU A 225 -19.19 2.57 3.75
C GLU A 225 -20.35 3.44 4.27
N ALA A 226 -20.55 4.63 3.69
CA ALA A 226 -21.68 5.50 4.05
C ALA A 226 -23.04 4.83 3.79
N LEU A 227 -23.19 4.11 2.68
CA LEU A 227 -24.40 3.35 2.37
C LEU A 227 -24.61 2.16 3.32
N LEU A 228 -23.54 1.45 3.70
CA LEU A 228 -23.61 0.38 4.69
C LEU A 228 -24.00 0.92 6.08
N GLY A 229 -23.53 2.11 6.44
CA GLY A 229 -23.94 2.80 7.66
C GLY A 229 -25.41 3.18 7.63
N ALA A 230 -25.85 3.84 6.56
CA ALA A 230 -27.22 4.32 6.39
C ALA A 230 -28.27 3.19 6.36
N SER A 231 -27.93 2.06 5.73
CA SER A 231 -28.78 0.86 5.70
C SER A 231 -28.86 0.12 7.04
N GLY A 232 -28.07 0.52 8.04
CA GLY A 232 -27.95 -0.18 9.32
C GLY A 232 -27.13 -1.48 9.25
N PHE A 233 -26.55 -1.81 8.09
CA PHE A 233 -25.77 -3.03 7.91
C PHE A 233 -24.53 -3.07 8.81
N LEU A 234 -23.82 -1.94 8.97
CA LEU A 234 -22.68 -1.86 9.90
C LEU A 234 -23.10 -2.23 11.33
N THR A 235 -24.24 -1.69 11.80
CA THR A 235 -24.78 -1.99 13.14
C THR A 235 -25.25 -3.43 13.25
N PHE A 236 -25.92 -3.96 12.23
CA PHE A 236 -26.33 -5.37 12.17
C PHE A 236 -25.13 -6.32 12.26
N PHE A 237 -24.07 -6.03 11.50
CA PHE A 237 -22.85 -6.81 11.50
C PHE A 237 -22.17 -6.78 12.87
N ALA A 238 -22.00 -5.59 13.47
CA ALA A 238 -21.43 -5.43 14.80
C ALA A 238 -22.23 -6.21 15.87
N ARG A 239 -23.57 -6.10 15.87
CA ARG A 239 -24.43 -6.87 16.81
C ARG A 239 -24.30 -8.38 16.63
N THR A 240 -24.15 -8.84 15.39
CA THR A 240 -23.96 -10.26 15.10
C THR A 240 -22.63 -10.76 15.66
N LEU A 241 -21.55 -9.98 15.51
CA LEU A 241 -20.25 -10.30 16.11
C LEU A 241 -20.30 -10.31 17.65
N CYS A 242 -21.00 -9.37 18.27
CA CYS A 242 -21.21 -9.37 19.71
C CYS A 242 -21.88 -10.67 20.20
N ARG A 243 -22.88 -11.18 19.46
CA ARG A 243 -23.55 -12.46 19.76
C ARG A 243 -22.60 -13.66 19.62
N CYS A 244 -21.59 -13.56 18.78
CA CYS A 244 -20.53 -14.54 18.63
C CYS A 244 -19.39 -14.39 19.67
N GLY A 245 -19.52 -13.49 20.64
CA GLY A 245 -18.54 -13.30 21.73
C GLY A 245 -17.43 -12.28 21.45
N VAL A 246 -17.51 -11.50 20.36
CA VAL A 246 -16.58 -10.40 20.12
C VAL A 246 -16.96 -9.19 20.98
N SER A 247 -15.99 -8.45 21.52
CA SER A 247 -16.29 -7.27 22.33
C SER A 247 -17.05 -6.20 21.53
N PRO A 248 -17.89 -5.37 22.18
CA PRO A 248 -18.61 -4.29 21.51
C PRO A 248 -17.71 -3.36 20.71
N ASP A 249 -16.59 -2.91 21.29
CA ASP A 249 -15.64 -2.00 20.64
C ASP A 249 -15.00 -2.63 19.40
N ALA A 250 -14.55 -3.89 19.50
CA ALA A 250 -13.97 -4.58 18.36
C ALA A 250 -15.00 -4.82 17.24
N SER A 251 -16.25 -5.10 17.61
CA SER A 251 -17.34 -5.37 16.67
C SER A 251 -17.70 -4.16 15.81
N GLN A 252 -17.63 -2.94 16.37
CA GLN A 252 -17.85 -1.69 15.62
C GLN A 252 -16.71 -1.39 14.63
N VAL A 253 -15.50 -1.83 14.94
CA VAL A 253 -14.29 -1.51 14.17
C VAL A 253 -14.05 -2.48 13.01
N LEU A 254 -14.39 -3.76 13.17
CA LEU A 254 -13.94 -4.83 12.27
C LEU A 254 -14.38 -4.62 10.82
N LEU A 255 -15.64 -4.27 10.56
CA LEU A 255 -16.10 -4.11 9.18
C LEU A 255 -15.52 -2.87 8.50
N PRO A 256 -15.54 -1.66 9.09
CA PRO A 256 -14.80 -0.51 8.57
C PRO A 256 -13.32 -0.83 8.29
N ALA A 257 -12.64 -1.48 9.26
CA ALA A 257 -11.24 -1.89 9.12
C ALA A 257 -10.99 -2.85 7.96
N LEU A 258 -11.92 -3.76 7.68
CA LEU A 258 -11.81 -4.69 6.56
C LEU A 258 -12.01 -4.00 5.21
N LEU A 259 -12.80 -2.94 5.15
CA LEU A 259 -13.16 -2.24 3.91
C LEU A 259 -12.11 -1.18 3.53
N GLU A 260 -11.76 -0.28 4.44
CA GLU A 260 -11.01 0.93 4.15
C GLU A 260 -10.11 1.30 5.34
N VAL A 261 -8.85 1.66 5.08
CA VAL A 261 -7.84 1.81 6.13
C VAL A 261 -8.05 3.07 6.98
N VAL A 262 -8.48 4.17 6.36
CA VAL A 262 -8.76 5.44 7.04
C VAL A 262 -10.03 5.31 7.85
N GLY A 263 -11.11 4.80 7.26
CA GLY A 263 -12.38 4.50 7.95
C GLY A 263 -12.15 3.56 9.14
N GLY A 264 -11.37 2.50 8.93
CA GLY A 264 -10.94 1.57 9.97
C GLY A 264 -10.17 2.22 11.12
N CYS A 265 -9.15 3.03 10.83
CA CYS A 265 -8.40 3.75 11.86
C CYS A 265 -9.25 4.81 12.58
N THR A 266 -10.17 5.46 11.87
CA THR A 266 -11.10 6.43 12.46
C THR A 266 -12.09 5.73 13.40
N ALA A 267 -12.62 4.57 13.00
CA ALA A 267 -13.45 3.72 13.86
C ALA A 267 -12.66 3.21 15.07
N CYS A 268 -11.38 2.86 14.90
CA CYS A 268 -10.50 2.51 16.01
C CYS A 268 -10.31 3.68 16.98
N ALA A 269 -10.19 4.91 16.50
CA ALA A 269 -10.02 6.09 17.35
C ALA A 269 -11.32 6.48 18.08
N ALA A 270 -12.46 6.25 17.44
CA ALA A 270 -13.78 6.46 18.03
C ALA A 270 -14.19 5.36 19.03
N SER A 271 -13.53 4.21 18.99
CA SER A 271 -13.77 3.07 19.89
C SER A 271 -12.63 2.94 20.90
N SER A 272 -12.85 2.36 22.08
CA SER A 272 -11.77 2.18 23.08
C SER A 272 -10.84 0.98 22.77
N VAL A 273 -10.62 0.67 21.49
CA VAL A 273 -9.73 -0.42 21.07
C VAL A 273 -8.26 -0.02 21.20
N GLY A 274 -7.39 -0.97 21.57
CA GLY A 274 -5.97 -0.71 21.73
C GLY A 274 -5.19 -0.55 20.41
N LEU A 275 -3.96 -0.04 20.50
CA LEU A 275 -3.02 0.08 19.36
C LEU A 275 -2.87 -1.18 18.48
N PRO A 276 -2.96 -2.42 19.01
CA PRO A 276 -2.92 -3.61 18.15
C PRO A 276 -4.00 -3.63 17.06
N PHE A 277 -5.17 -3.02 17.28
CA PHE A 277 -6.21 -2.91 16.25
C PHE A 277 -5.78 -1.97 15.12
N PHE A 278 -5.24 -0.78 15.45
CA PHE A 278 -4.66 0.12 14.45
C PHE A 278 -3.57 -0.59 13.63
N ALA A 279 -2.69 -1.34 14.31
CA ALA A 279 -1.63 -2.09 13.66
C ALA A 279 -2.17 -3.16 12.70
N PHE A 280 -3.25 -3.85 13.08
CA PHE A 280 -3.97 -4.76 12.20
C PHE A 280 -4.55 -4.04 10.99
N VAL A 281 -5.30 -2.94 11.20
CA VAL A 281 -5.92 -2.17 10.11
C VAL A 281 -4.88 -1.69 9.11
N LEU A 282 -3.75 -1.15 9.58
CA LEU A 282 -2.67 -0.69 8.73
C LEU A 282 -1.95 -1.85 8.02
N GLY A 283 -1.64 -2.94 8.73
CA GLY A 283 -1.03 -4.13 8.12
C GLY A 283 -1.95 -4.77 7.07
N TRP A 284 -3.26 -4.75 7.28
CA TRP A 284 -4.30 -5.25 6.37
C TRP A 284 -4.51 -4.35 5.14
N GLY A 285 -4.67 -3.05 5.38
CA GLY A 285 -4.89 -1.99 4.38
C GLY A 285 -6.32 -1.88 3.84
N GLY A 286 -7.23 -2.80 4.17
CA GLY A 286 -8.60 -2.76 3.65
C GLY A 286 -8.73 -3.27 2.21
N LEU A 287 -9.95 -3.67 1.84
CA LEU A 287 -10.28 -4.04 0.46
C LEU A 287 -10.03 -2.89 -0.53
N CYS A 288 -10.22 -1.65 -0.09
CA CYS A 288 -9.93 -0.45 -0.87
C CYS A 288 -8.49 -0.47 -1.44
N ILE A 289 -7.49 -0.67 -0.57
CA ILE A 289 -6.10 -0.76 -1.00
C ILE A 289 -5.88 -1.99 -1.88
N HIS A 290 -6.51 -3.14 -1.57
CA HIS A 290 -6.32 -4.34 -2.39
C HIS A 290 -6.76 -4.11 -3.83
N PHE A 291 -7.90 -3.46 -4.05
CA PHE A 291 -8.36 -3.10 -5.39
C PHE A 291 -7.50 -2.04 -6.06
N GLN A 292 -7.00 -1.05 -5.32
CA GLN A 292 -6.03 -0.08 -5.83
C GLN A 292 -4.77 -0.78 -6.36
N ILE A 293 -4.23 -1.73 -5.59
CA ILE A 293 -3.05 -2.51 -5.98
C ILE A 293 -3.36 -3.34 -7.24
N PHE A 294 -4.52 -3.99 -7.30
CA PHE A 294 -4.92 -4.78 -8.47
C PHE A 294 -5.05 -3.94 -9.74
N ALA A 295 -5.56 -2.71 -9.62
CA ALA A 295 -5.64 -1.79 -10.74
C ALA A 295 -4.26 -1.27 -11.18
N MET A 296 -3.32 -1.09 -10.25
CA MET A 296 -1.96 -0.60 -10.54
C MET A 296 -1.06 -1.63 -11.20
N ILE A 297 -1.11 -2.89 -10.74
CA ILE A 297 -0.27 -3.96 -11.28
C ILE A 297 -0.74 -4.42 -12.68
N GLY A 298 -1.97 -4.10 -13.06
CA GLY A 298 -2.52 -4.36 -14.39
C GLY A 298 -2.53 -5.84 -14.72
N ASN A 299 -1.81 -6.21 -15.78
CA ASN A 299 -1.78 -7.57 -16.31
C ASN A 299 -0.69 -8.47 -15.71
N LEU A 300 0.06 -8.00 -14.70
CA LEU A 300 1.01 -8.85 -13.98
C LEU A 300 0.28 -10.07 -13.42
N PRO A 301 0.62 -11.31 -13.82
CA PRO A 301 0.02 -12.49 -13.21
C PRO A 301 0.60 -12.67 -11.81
N PHE A 302 -0.31 -12.79 -10.84
CA PHE A 302 0.03 -13.01 -9.44
C PHE A 302 -1.11 -13.77 -8.76
N SER A 303 -0.83 -14.37 -7.61
CA SER A 303 -1.84 -15.09 -6.86
C SER A 303 -2.55 -14.16 -5.88
N LYS A 304 -3.78 -13.78 -6.23
CA LYS A 304 -4.67 -12.95 -5.38
C LYS A 304 -4.86 -13.55 -3.98
N LEU A 305 -5.02 -14.87 -3.88
CA LEU A 305 -5.20 -15.54 -2.60
C LEU A 305 -3.94 -15.44 -1.72
N ARG A 306 -2.75 -15.66 -2.32
CA ARG A 306 -1.48 -15.50 -1.59
C ARG A 306 -1.30 -14.05 -1.14
N PHE A 307 -1.53 -13.09 -2.04
CA PHE A 307 -1.49 -11.67 -1.69
C PHE A 307 -2.40 -11.36 -0.50
N PHE A 308 -3.67 -11.73 -0.57
CA PHE A 308 -4.66 -11.49 0.50
C PHE A 308 -4.24 -12.15 1.83
N ALA A 309 -3.77 -13.39 1.79
CA ALA A 309 -3.31 -14.11 2.97
C ALA A 309 -2.09 -13.43 3.63
N PHE A 310 -1.10 -12.99 2.84
CA PHE A 310 0.06 -12.28 3.35
C PHE A 310 -0.30 -10.89 3.90
N ARG A 311 -1.26 -10.18 3.30
CA ARG A 311 -1.77 -8.92 3.84
C ARG A 311 -2.54 -9.11 5.16
N PHE A 312 -3.31 -10.18 5.27
CA PHE A 312 -3.97 -10.53 6.53
C PHE A 312 -2.96 -10.90 7.62
N LEU A 313 -1.99 -11.74 7.28
CA LEU A 313 -0.91 -12.14 8.17
C LEU A 313 -0.06 -10.94 8.59
N HIS A 314 0.18 -9.98 7.68
CA HIS A 314 0.84 -8.72 8.01
C HIS A 314 0.08 -7.98 9.11
N GLY A 315 -1.24 -7.81 8.96
CA GLY A 315 -2.08 -7.21 10.01
C GLY A 315 -1.94 -7.91 11.36
N ILE A 316 -2.05 -9.24 11.39
CA ILE A 316 -1.95 -10.04 12.63
C ILE A 316 -0.55 -9.92 13.26
N CYS A 317 0.51 -10.08 12.48
CA CYS A 317 1.88 -9.99 12.97
C CYS A 317 2.19 -8.58 13.49
N SER A 318 1.73 -7.53 12.80
CA SER A 318 1.88 -6.15 13.27
C SER A 318 1.16 -5.91 14.59
N ALA A 319 -0.07 -6.41 14.74
CA ALA A 319 -0.83 -6.33 15.99
C ALA A 319 -0.11 -7.06 17.13
N PHE A 320 0.43 -8.25 16.85
CA PHE A 320 1.24 -9.02 17.80
C PHE A 320 2.51 -8.27 18.22
N PHE A 321 3.27 -7.71 17.28
CA PHE A 321 4.49 -6.95 17.58
C PHE A 321 4.20 -5.68 18.36
N VAL A 322 3.10 -4.98 18.08
CA VAL A 322 2.69 -3.81 18.89
C VAL A 322 2.31 -4.24 20.30
N ARG A 323 1.57 -5.34 20.45
CA ARG A 323 1.22 -5.87 21.78
C ARG A 323 2.46 -6.23 22.61
N LEU A 324 3.47 -6.79 21.96
CA LEU A 324 4.78 -7.07 22.57
C LEU A 324 5.52 -5.76 22.91
N GLY A 325 5.58 -4.83 21.97
CA GLY A 325 6.24 -3.53 22.14
C GLY A 325 5.66 -2.72 23.30
N GLN A 326 4.33 -2.73 23.47
CA GLN A 326 3.66 -2.07 24.60
C GLN A 326 4.01 -2.67 25.96
N ARG A 327 4.40 -3.96 26.03
CA ARG A 327 4.88 -4.56 27.28
C ARG A 327 6.29 -4.10 27.64
N MET A 328 7.11 -3.79 26.65
CA MET A 328 8.50 -3.32 26.85
C MET A 328 8.58 -1.81 27.04
N LEU A 329 7.66 -1.06 26.40
CA LEU A 329 7.55 0.39 26.48
C LEU A 329 6.10 0.74 26.80
N PRO A 330 5.74 0.94 28.09
CA PRO A 330 4.41 1.42 28.45
C PRO A 330 4.24 2.84 27.92
N ILE A 331 3.53 2.97 26.79
CA ILE A 331 3.13 4.26 26.23
C ILE A 331 1.73 4.55 26.76
N GLU A 332 1.59 5.58 27.57
CA GLU A 332 0.29 6.13 27.93
C GLU A 332 -0.29 6.86 26.71
N ILE A 333 -1.48 6.43 26.30
CA ILE A 333 -2.24 7.10 25.25
C ILE A 333 -3.23 8.00 25.97
N PRO A 334 -3.17 9.33 25.78
CA PRO A 334 -4.21 10.20 26.33
C PRO A 334 -5.56 9.78 25.75
N ALA A 335 -6.55 9.55 26.60
CA ALA A 335 -7.92 9.30 26.16
C ALA A 335 -8.43 10.57 25.46
N PHE A 336 -8.51 10.56 24.12
CA PHE A 336 -8.87 11.74 23.35
C PHE A 336 -10.28 11.65 22.76
N SER A 337 -10.93 12.82 22.67
CA SER A 337 -12.25 13.04 22.09
C SER A 337 -12.11 13.26 20.58
N ALA A 338 -12.91 12.56 19.78
CA ALA A 338 -12.81 12.51 18.32
C ALA A 338 -12.62 13.91 17.69
N VAL A 339 -11.43 14.19 17.16
CA VAL A 339 -11.22 15.37 16.30
C VAL A 339 -11.84 15.06 14.95
N THR A 340 -12.96 15.71 14.65
CA THR A 340 -13.71 15.61 13.39
C THR A 340 -13.11 16.43 12.25
N VAL A 341 -12.01 17.15 12.50
CA VAL A 341 -11.33 17.94 11.46
C VAL A 341 -10.21 17.11 10.86
N PRO A 342 -10.17 16.90 9.53
CA PRO A 342 -8.97 16.38 8.90
C PRO A 342 -7.87 17.40 9.16
N THR A 343 -6.98 17.10 10.12
CA THR A 343 -5.72 17.83 10.20
C THR A 343 -5.06 17.62 8.85
N SER A 344 -4.87 18.72 8.12
CA SER A 344 -4.09 18.75 6.89
C SER A 344 -2.67 18.35 7.26
N ALA A 345 -2.44 17.04 7.37
CA ALA A 345 -1.14 16.46 7.48
C ALA A 345 -0.40 16.94 6.24
N ALA A 346 0.49 17.91 6.39
CA ALA A 346 1.34 18.37 5.32
C ALA A 346 2.30 17.22 4.99
N PHE A 347 1.85 16.26 4.17
CA PHE A 347 2.58 15.07 3.79
C PHE A 347 3.92 15.42 3.11
N ALA A 348 3.97 16.55 2.41
CA ALA A 348 5.19 17.12 1.82
C ALA A 348 6.19 17.67 2.87
N SER A 349 5.77 17.87 4.12
CA SER A 349 6.60 18.37 5.22
C SER A 349 6.96 17.33 6.28
N SER A 350 6.52 16.06 6.11
CA SER A 350 6.94 15.02 7.04
C SER A 350 8.43 14.77 6.88
N LEU A 351 9.20 14.92 7.97
CA LEU A 351 10.66 14.76 7.98
C LEU A 351 11.14 13.48 7.25
N PRO A 352 10.50 12.30 7.40
CA PRO A 352 10.92 11.10 6.67
C PRO A 352 10.66 11.19 5.16
N GLY A 353 9.55 11.81 4.74
CA GLY A 353 9.22 12.04 3.35
C GLY A 353 10.20 13.01 2.69
N THR A 354 10.51 14.11 3.36
CA THR A 354 11.51 15.09 2.89
C THR A 354 12.91 14.50 2.85
N VAL A 355 13.33 13.75 3.86
CA VAL A 355 14.64 13.06 3.87
C VAL A 355 14.71 12.02 2.75
N ALA A 356 13.65 11.24 2.53
CA ALA A 356 13.61 10.31 1.42
C ALA A 356 13.66 11.04 0.07
N LEU A 357 12.89 12.11 -0.11
CA LEU A 357 12.94 12.97 -1.30
C LEU A 357 14.35 13.51 -1.54
N LEU A 358 14.99 14.10 -0.52
CA LEU A 358 16.35 14.64 -0.60
C LEU A 358 17.39 13.55 -0.89
N ALA A 359 17.26 12.38 -0.26
CA ALA A 359 18.11 11.23 -0.55
C ALA A 359 17.94 10.80 -2.02
N LEU A 360 16.70 10.63 -2.49
CA LEU A 360 16.42 10.24 -3.88
C LEU A 360 16.91 11.29 -4.88
N SER A 361 16.74 12.58 -4.59
CA SER A 361 17.27 13.68 -5.41
C SER A 361 18.80 13.68 -5.44
N ALA A 362 19.47 13.52 -4.29
CA ALA A 362 20.92 13.42 -4.22
C ALA A 362 21.44 12.20 -4.97
N PHE A 363 20.82 11.02 -4.77
CA PHE A 363 21.18 9.80 -5.48
C PHE A 363 20.94 9.88 -6.98
N PHE A 364 19.84 10.51 -7.41
CA PHE A 364 19.59 10.75 -8.83
C PHE A 364 20.67 11.63 -9.44
N LEU A 365 21.10 12.69 -8.76
CA LEU A 365 22.20 13.55 -9.20
C LEU A 365 23.53 12.78 -9.32
N PHE A 366 23.86 11.94 -8.33
CA PHE A 366 25.05 11.07 -8.40
C PHE A 366 24.96 10.04 -9.54
N SER A 367 23.78 9.43 -9.73
CA SER A 367 23.51 8.51 -10.83
C SER A 367 23.67 9.20 -12.18
N ALA A 368 23.11 10.40 -12.37
CA ALA A 368 23.19 11.16 -13.60
C ALA A 368 24.64 11.55 -13.95
N ASN A 369 25.43 11.96 -12.95
CA ASN A 369 26.84 12.33 -13.14
C ASN A 369 27.76 11.13 -13.45
N GLY A 370 27.47 9.93 -12.93
CA GLY A 370 28.26 8.72 -13.23
C GLY A 370 28.24 8.31 -14.71
N SER A 371 27.20 8.71 -15.45
CA SER A 371 27.06 8.48 -16.91
C SER A 371 28.06 9.29 -17.74
N GLY A 372 28.58 10.40 -17.20
CA GLY A 372 29.53 11.28 -17.90
C GLY A 372 30.99 10.83 -17.80
N ILE A 373 31.35 10.07 -16.76
CA ILE A 373 32.75 9.67 -16.50
C ILE A 373 33.12 8.40 -17.29
N CYS A 374 32.17 7.48 -17.51
CA CYS A 374 32.44 6.23 -18.23
C CYS A 374 32.57 6.42 -19.76
N ARG A 375 32.21 7.59 -20.30
CA ARG A 375 32.33 7.89 -21.74
C ARG A 375 33.68 8.50 -22.15
N LYS A 376 34.58 8.76 -21.19
CA LYS A 376 35.89 9.40 -21.44
C LYS A 376 37.10 8.44 -21.42
N ARG A 377 36.88 7.12 -21.43
CA ARG A 377 37.99 6.15 -21.43
C ARG A 377 37.81 5.03 -22.46
N VAL A 378 37.46 5.42 -23.69
CA VAL A 378 37.74 4.65 -24.92
C VAL A 378 37.96 5.68 -26.03
N LEU A 379 39.17 6.20 -26.11
CA LEU A 379 39.81 6.69 -27.34
C LEU A 379 41.29 6.37 -27.22
#